data_AF-A0A257YBF8-F1
#
_entry.id   AF-A0A257YBF8-F1
#
_cell.length_a   1.000
_cell.length_b   1.000
_cell.length_c   1.000
_cell.angle_alpha   90.00
_cell.angle_beta   90.00
_cell.angle_gamma   90.00
#
_symmetry.space_group_name_H-M   'P 1'
#
loop_
_entity.id
_entity.type
_entity.pdbx_description
1 polymer ?
#
loop_
_entity_poly.entity_id
_entity_poly.type
_entity_poly.pdbx_seq_one_letter_code
_entity_poly.pdbx_strand_id
1 'polypeptide(L)'
;MLVIGLLAYLLFNRSSMGVASNKYQAVFLTNGQVYFGKLSIQNESIWKLSDVYYLQAKNQSTESDNPQDAAAASNSDVELIKLGNEVHGPDDAMFINKDQALFFENIKDDGTVGKSIKNYLDSKKD
;
A
#
# COMPACT_ATOMS: atom_id res chain seq x y z
N MET A 1 16.21 2.04 -37.24
CA MET A 1 15.99 3.04 -36.17
C MET A 1 14.53 3.14 -35.73
N LEU A 2 13.54 3.25 -36.64
CA LEU A 2 12.11 3.30 -36.26
C LEU A 2 11.57 2.04 -35.56
N VAL A 3 11.97 0.85 -36.00
CA VAL A 3 11.53 -0.43 -35.41
C VAL A 3 12.05 -0.61 -33.98
N ILE A 4 13.26 -0.14 -33.70
CA ILE A 4 13.88 -0.19 -32.36
C ILE A 4 13.17 0.78 -31.41
N GLY A 5 12.82 1.98 -31.89
CA GLY A 5 12.05 2.96 -31.12
C GLY A 5 10.64 2.48 -30.76
N LEU A 6 9.96 1.80 -31.70
CA LEU A 6 8.63 1.22 -31.46
C LEU A 6 8.69 0.05 -30.45
N LEU A 7 9.71 -0.80 -30.56
CA LEU A 7 9.92 -1.91 -29.62
C LEU A 7 10.26 -1.39 -28.21
N ALA A 8 11.14 -0.38 -28.11
CA ALA A 8 11.45 0.28 -26.85
C ALA A 8 10.21 0.97 -26.24
N TYR A 9 9.39 1.63 -27.06
CA TYR A 9 8.14 2.26 -26.62
C TYR A 9 7.13 1.22 -26.09
N LEU A 10 6.95 0.09 -26.79
CA LEU A 10 6.07 -0.99 -26.33
C LEU A 10 6.57 -1.69 -25.06
N LEU A 11 7.89 -1.76 -24.87
CA LEU A 11 8.51 -2.31 -23.64
C LEU A 11 8.44 -1.33 -22.46
N PHE A 12 8.56 -0.02 -22.70
CA PHE A 12 8.48 1.01 -21.67
C PHE A 12 7.04 1.37 -21.28
N ASN A 13 6.07 1.21 -22.19
CA ASN A 13 4.70 1.65 -21.98
C ASN A 13 3.78 0.55 -21.42
N ARG A 14 4.33 -0.37 -20.63
CA ARG A 14 3.54 -1.19 -19.70
C ARG A 14 3.12 -0.32 -18.50
N SER A 15 2.29 0.70 -18.77
CA SER A 15 1.58 1.36 -17.68
C SER A 15 0.61 0.34 -17.10
N SER A 16 0.81 -0.02 -15.83
CA SER A 16 -0.14 -0.84 -15.09
C SER A 16 -1.46 -0.07 -15.03
N MET A 17 -2.41 -0.47 -15.87
CA MET A 17 -3.66 0.24 -16.10
C MET A 17 -4.35 0.51 -14.75
N GLY A 18 -4.34 1.79 -14.33
CA GLY A 18 -4.99 2.24 -13.10
C GLY A 18 -4.07 2.58 -11.93
N VAL A 19 -2.79 2.20 -11.89
CA VAL A 19 -1.89 2.59 -10.79
C VAL A 19 -1.31 3.98 -11.06
N ALA A 20 -1.65 4.95 -10.21
CA ALA A 20 -1.08 6.30 -10.30
C ALA A 20 0.24 6.35 -9.51
N SER A 21 1.39 6.38 -10.20
CA SER A 21 2.73 6.35 -9.58
C SER A 21 3.00 7.49 -8.60
N ASN A 22 2.37 8.65 -8.81
CA ASN A 22 2.47 9.79 -7.91
C ASN A 22 1.61 9.66 -6.64
N LYS A 23 0.69 8.70 -6.57
CA LYS A 23 -0.20 8.47 -5.42
C LYS A 23 0.22 7.25 -4.62
N TYR A 24 -0.30 7.14 -3.40
CA TYR A 24 -0.31 5.89 -2.65
C TYR A 24 -1.50 5.05 -3.11
N GLN A 25 -1.42 3.73 -2.96
CA GLN A 25 -2.47 2.78 -3.22
C GLN A 25 -2.85 2.06 -1.94
N ALA A 26 -4.15 1.80 -1.74
CA ALA A 26 -4.62 0.77 -0.82
C ALA A 26 -4.70 -0.55 -1.57
N VAL A 27 -4.16 -1.63 -1.01
CA VAL A 27 -4.23 -2.99 -1.54
C VAL A 27 -5.02 -3.84 -0.56
N PHE A 28 -6.15 -4.36 -1.03
CA PHE A 28 -7.06 -5.17 -0.23
C PHE A 28 -6.75 -6.64 -0.47
N LEU A 29 -6.40 -7.37 0.60
CA LEU A 29 -6.03 -8.77 0.52
C LEU A 29 -7.21 -9.70 0.80
N THR A 30 -7.12 -10.94 0.31
CA THR A 30 -8.13 -12.00 0.48
C THR A 30 -8.42 -12.34 1.95
N ASN A 31 -7.48 -12.07 2.85
CA ASN A 31 -7.61 -12.28 4.29
C ASN A 31 -8.19 -11.07 5.05
N GLY A 32 -8.69 -10.06 4.33
CA GLY A 32 -9.30 -8.87 4.92
C GLY A 32 -8.31 -7.79 5.38
N GLN A 33 -7.00 -8.01 5.26
CA GLN A 33 -6.00 -6.99 5.55
C GLN A 33 -5.90 -5.96 4.43
N VAL A 34 -5.59 -4.72 4.79
CA VAL A 34 -5.42 -3.59 3.88
C VAL A 34 -4.08 -2.92 4.15
N TYR A 35 -3.24 -2.89 3.12
CA TYR A 35 -1.95 -2.21 3.16
C TYR A 35 -1.95 -1.00 2.24
N PHE A 36 -1.27 0.06 2.67
CA PHE A 36 -1.13 1.31 1.93
C PHE A 36 0.33 1.49 1.52
N GLY A 37 0.60 1.89 0.29
CA GLY A 37 1.97 2.08 -0.18
C GLY A 37 2.06 2.50 -1.63
N LYS A 38 3.28 2.57 -2.16
CA LYS A 38 3.56 2.75 -3.59
C LYS A 38 3.50 1.41 -4.30
N LEU A 39 2.46 1.19 -5.09
CA LEU A 39 2.24 -0.05 -5.81
C LEU A 39 3.01 -0.04 -7.13
N SER A 40 3.70 -1.15 -7.43
CA SER A 40 4.34 -1.40 -8.71
C SER A 40 4.16 -2.86 -9.11
N ILE A 41 3.96 -3.13 -10.40
CA ILE A 41 3.87 -4.49 -10.92
C ILE A 41 5.29 -4.97 -11.24
N GLN A 42 5.77 -5.99 -10.52
CA GLN A 42 7.09 -6.58 -10.77
C GLN A 42 7.04 -7.57 -11.93
N ASN A 43 6.02 -8.42 -11.94
CA ASN A 43 5.73 -9.35 -13.03
C ASN A 43 4.22 -9.71 -13.03
N GLU A 44 3.82 -10.69 -13.84
CA GLU A 44 2.41 -11.07 -14.01
C GLU A 44 1.75 -11.66 -12.75
N SER A 45 2.56 -12.13 -11.80
CA SER A 45 2.14 -12.82 -10.57
C SER A 45 2.47 -12.08 -9.29
N ILE A 46 3.44 -11.15 -9.31
CA ILE A 46 3.94 -10.46 -8.12
C ILE A 46 3.77 -8.95 -8.27
N TRP A 47 3.10 -8.37 -7.29
CA TRP A 47 3.05 -6.94 -7.05
C TRP A 47 4.02 -6.56 -5.93
N LYS A 48 4.67 -5.42 -6.05
CA LYS A 48 5.50 -4.85 -4.99
C LYS A 48 4.83 -3.59 -4.48
N LEU A 49 4.63 -3.54 -3.17
CA LEU A 49 4.24 -2.37 -2.42
C LEU A 49 5.47 -1.87 -1.66
N SER A 50 5.87 -0.61 -1.84
CA SER A 50 6.92 0.04 -1.03
C SER A 50 6.35 1.19 -0.23
N ASP A 51 7.12 1.75 0.70
CA ASP A 51 6.65 2.81 1.60
C ASP A 51 5.36 2.38 2.30
N VAL A 52 5.41 1.21 2.94
CA VAL A 52 4.25 0.44 3.35
C VAL A 52 3.74 0.91 4.72
N TYR A 53 2.43 1.09 4.81
CA TYR A 53 1.70 1.43 6.01
C TYR A 53 0.49 0.51 6.18
N TYR A 54 0.01 0.37 7.41
CA TYR A 54 -1.27 -0.28 7.71
C TYR A 54 -1.98 0.47 8.83
N LEU A 55 -3.27 0.22 8.96
CA LEU A 55 -4.10 0.81 10.01
C LEU A 55 -4.27 -0.20 11.15
N GLN A 56 -4.12 0.26 12.39
CA GLN A 56 -4.34 -0.55 13.58
C GLN A 56 -5.30 0.18 14.53
N ALA A 57 -6.24 -0.55 15.12
CA ALA A 57 -7.11 0.02 16.15
C ALA A 57 -6.33 0.23 17.46
N LYS A 58 -6.40 1.42 18.04
CA LYS A 58 -5.68 1.78 19.28
C LYS A 58 -6.13 0.96 20.50
N ASN A 59 -7.40 0.57 20.54
CA ASN A 59 -8.03 -0.13 21.66
C ASN A 59 -8.61 -1.47 21.22
N GLN A 60 -7.81 -2.28 20.54
CA GLN A 60 -8.27 -3.58 20.08
C GLN A 60 -8.47 -4.52 21.28
N SER A 61 -9.71 -4.93 21.53
CA SER A 61 -10.01 -6.04 22.42
C SER A 61 -9.41 -7.33 21.84
N THR A 62 -8.84 -8.17 22.70
CA THR A 62 -8.01 -9.36 22.40
C THR A 62 -8.69 -10.50 21.64
N GLU A 63 -9.84 -10.27 21.01
CA GLU A 63 -10.74 -11.28 20.45
C GLU A 63 -10.81 -11.29 18.91
N SER A 64 -10.11 -10.39 18.22
CA SER A 64 -10.08 -10.38 16.75
C SER A 64 -8.79 -11.00 16.20
N ASP A 65 -8.93 -12.01 15.34
CA ASP A 65 -7.81 -12.67 14.65
C ASP A 65 -7.09 -11.75 13.64
N ASN A 66 -7.72 -10.63 13.24
CA ASN A 66 -7.14 -9.64 12.33
C ASN A 66 -6.88 -8.30 13.06
N PRO A 67 -5.61 -7.88 13.26
CA PRO A 67 -5.27 -6.61 13.92
C PRO A 67 -5.74 -5.35 13.15
N GLN A 68 -6.13 -5.51 11.88
CA GLN A 68 -6.61 -4.44 11.01
C GLN A 68 -8.14 -4.42 10.86
N ASP A 69 -8.86 -5.24 11.61
CA ASP A 69 -10.33 -5.32 11.55
C ASP A 69 -10.94 -4.05 12.16
N ALA A 70 -11.09 -3.01 11.34
CA ALA A 70 -11.56 -1.68 11.75
C ALA A 70 -13.10 -1.55 11.69
N ALA A 71 -13.83 -2.65 11.57
CA ALA A 71 -15.29 -2.66 11.37
C ALA A 71 -16.11 -1.93 12.46
N ALA A 72 -15.50 -1.62 13.61
CA ALA A 72 -16.13 -0.90 14.72
C ALA A 72 -15.39 0.39 15.17
N ALA A 73 -14.31 0.81 14.51
CA ALA A 73 -13.48 1.92 14.96
C ALA A 73 -13.90 3.26 14.34
N SER A 74 -14.07 4.30 15.16
CA SER A 74 -14.22 5.67 14.65
C SER A 74 -12.89 6.17 14.09
N ASN A 75 -12.90 7.18 13.20
CA ASN A 75 -11.66 7.75 12.61
C ASN A 75 -10.59 8.17 13.66
N SER A 76 -10.98 8.42 14.92
CA SER A 76 -10.09 8.77 16.05
C SER A 76 -9.37 7.56 16.67
N ASP A 77 -9.90 6.37 16.47
CA ASP A 77 -9.53 5.15 17.19
C ASP A 77 -8.58 4.26 16.38
N VAL A 78 -8.17 4.74 15.21
CA VAL A 78 -7.27 4.04 14.29
C VAL A 78 -5.96 4.81 14.19
N GLU A 79 -4.85 4.10 14.22
CA GLU A 79 -3.49 4.62 14.07
C GLU A 79 -2.88 4.12 12.76
N LEU A 80 -2.12 5.00 12.10
CA LEU A 80 -1.34 4.65 10.92
C LEU A 80 0.03 4.15 11.37
N ILE A 81 0.31 2.88 11.10
CA ILE A 81 1.58 2.25 11.45
C ILE A 81 2.44 2.09 10.20
N LYS A 82 3.72 2.44 10.32
CA LYS A 82 4.73 2.25 9.27
C LYS A 82 5.33 0.85 9.38
N LEU A 83 5.31 0.07 8.29
CA LEU A 83 5.99 -1.22 8.20
C LEU A 83 7.50 -1.06 8.39
N GLY A 84 8.13 -1.96 9.16
CA GLY A 84 9.58 -2.12 9.29
C GLY A 84 10.09 -2.21 10.72
N ASN A 85 9.27 -1.83 11.72
CA ASN A 85 9.65 -1.82 13.13
C ASN A 85 9.09 -3.01 13.92
N GLU A 86 8.55 -4.01 13.24
CA GLU A 86 8.02 -5.23 13.84
C GLU A 86 9.15 -6.13 14.37
N VAL A 87 8.82 -7.07 15.27
CA VAL A 87 9.79 -8.01 15.86
C VAL A 87 10.56 -8.83 14.81
N HIS A 88 9.90 -9.15 13.68
CA HIS A 88 10.52 -9.89 12.59
C HIS A 88 11.30 -9.00 11.60
N GLY A 89 11.35 -7.69 11.84
CA GLY A 89 12.20 -6.71 11.16
C GLY A 89 12.15 -6.74 9.63
N PRO A 90 10.97 -6.62 9.00
CA PRO A 90 10.89 -6.62 7.55
C PRO A 90 11.53 -5.36 6.96
N ASP A 91 12.05 -5.47 5.74
CA ASP A 91 12.32 -4.29 4.93
C ASP A 91 11.00 -3.53 4.65
N ASP A 92 11.11 -2.26 4.29
CA ASP A 92 9.98 -1.44 3.85
C ASP A 92 9.49 -1.79 2.44
N ALA A 93 9.15 -3.05 2.24
CA ALA A 93 8.59 -3.59 1.01
C ALA A 93 7.76 -4.83 1.29
N MET A 94 6.66 -4.96 0.56
CA MET A 94 5.83 -6.14 0.55
C MET A 94 5.70 -6.67 -0.87
N PHE A 95 6.04 -7.95 -1.05
CA PHE A 95 5.84 -8.67 -2.29
C PHE A 95 4.58 -9.52 -2.18
N ILE A 96 3.56 -9.12 -2.92
CA ILE A 96 2.20 -9.64 -2.83
C ILE A 96 1.97 -10.53 -4.04
N ASN A 97 1.53 -11.78 -3.81
CA ASN A 97 1.00 -12.60 -4.89
C ASN A 97 -0.31 -11.96 -5.39
N LYS A 98 -0.39 -11.68 -6.69
CA LYS A 98 -1.54 -11.04 -7.33
C LYS A 98 -2.85 -11.79 -7.02
N ASP A 99 -2.80 -13.12 -6.93
CA ASP A 99 -3.98 -13.95 -6.65
C ASP A 99 -4.48 -13.80 -5.19
N GLN A 100 -3.68 -13.17 -4.33
CA GLN A 100 -4.06 -12.82 -2.95
C GLN A 100 -4.50 -11.36 -2.80
N ALA A 101 -4.42 -10.55 -3.87
CA ALA A 101 -4.94 -9.19 -3.90
C ALA A 101 -6.32 -9.16 -4.57
N LEU A 102 -7.33 -8.69 -3.86
CA LEU A 102 -8.69 -8.57 -4.38
C LEU A 102 -8.81 -7.40 -5.36
N PHE A 103 -8.31 -6.23 -4.95
CA PHE A 103 -8.27 -5.02 -5.76
C PHE A 103 -7.34 -3.99 -5.11
N PHE A 104 -7.11 -2.88 -5.80
CA PHE A 104 -6.43 -1.72 -5.26
C PHE A 104 -7.17 -0.42 -5.60
N GLU A 105 -6.93 0.61 -4.81
CA GLU A 105 -7.47 1.96 -5.02
C GLU A 105 -6.37 3.01 -4.92
N ASN A 106 -6.43 4.05 -5.74
CA ASN A 106 -5.55 5.21 -5.58
C ASN A 106 -6.06 6.12 -4.45
N ILE A 107 -5.20 6.41 -3.49
CA ILE A 107 -5.52 7.26 -2.35
C ILE A 107 -5.47 8.73 -2.78
N LYS A 108 -6.46 9.49 -2.35
CA LYS A 108 -6.47 10.94 -2.53
C LYS A 108 -5.58 11.61 -1.50
N ASP A 109 -4.81 12.60 -1.93
CA ASP A 109 -3.89 13.34 -1.05
C ASP A 109 -4.64 14.11 0.06
N ASP A 110 -5.91 14.48 -0.17
CA ASP A 110 -6.76 15.18 0.78
C ASP A 110 -7.61 14.24 1.67
N GLY A 111 -7.58 12.93 1.40
CA GLY A 111 -8.22 11.91 2.22
C GLY A 111 -7.49 11.70 3.55
N THR A 112 -8.18 11.15 4.55
CA THR A 112 -7.64 10.94 5.90
C THR A 112 -6.32 10.18 5.89
N VAL A 113 -6.25 9.04 5.17
CA VAL A 113 -5.02 8.24 5.07
C VAL A 113 -3.89 9.00 4.36
N GLY A 114 -4.20 9.67 3.24
CA GLY A 114 -3.21 10.46 2.49
C GLY A 114 -2.58 11.58 3.33
N LYS A 115 -3.41 12.30 4.09
CA LYS A 115 -2.96 13.31 5.05
C LYS A 115 -2.12 12.71 6.18
N SER A 116 -2.53 11.57 6.74
CA SER A 116 -1.78 10.90 7.81
C SER A 116 -0.39 10.45 7.35
N ILE A 117 -0.27 9.87 6.15
CA ILE A 117 1.02 9.50 5.55
C ILE A 117 1.89 10.75 5.36
N LYS A 118 1.33 11.83 4.82
CA LYS A 118 2.06 13.09 4.64
C LYS A 118 2.60 13.63 5.97
N ASN A 119 1.76 13.68 7.00
CA ASN A 119 2.13 14.16 8.33
C ASN A 119 3.24 13.29 8.95
N TYR A 120 3.16 11.96 8.81
CA TYR A 120 4.22 11.05 9.23
C TYR A 120 5.56 11.38 8.57
N LEU A 121 5.58 11.53 7.25
CA LEU A 121 6.80 11.85 6.51
C LEU A 121 7.39 13.21 6.88
N ASP A 122 6.54 14.20 7.14
CA ASP A 122 7.00 15.52 7.57
C ASP A 122 7.62 15.48 8.97
N SER A 123 7.07 14.69 9.91
CA SER A 123 7.63 14.50 11.26
C SER A 123 8.99 13.78 11.31
N LYS A 124 9.42 13.14 10.21
CA LYS A 124 10.69 12.40 10.11
C LYS A 124 11.81 13.21 9.46
N LYS A 125 11.52 14.43 8.98
CA LYS A 125 12.50 15.33 8.37
C LYS A 125 13.24 16.20 9.39
N ASP A 126 12.72 16.26 10.62
CA ASP A 126 13.33 16.91 11.78
C ASP A 126 14.25 15.94 12.54
#